data_AF-R6XVR6-F1
#
_entry.id   AF-R6XVR6-F1
#
_cell.length_a   1.000
_cell.length_b   1.000
_cell.length_c   1.000
_cell.angle_alpha   90.00
_cell.angle_beta   90.00
_cell.angle_gamma   90.00
#
_symmetry.space_group_name_H-M   'P 1'
#
loop_
_entity.id
_entity.type
_entity.pdbx_description
1 polymer ?
#
loop_
_entity_poly.entity_id
_entity_poly.type
_entity_poly.pdbx_seq_one_letter_code
_entity_poly.pdbx_strand_id
1 'polypeptide(L)'
;MPINAFYYYEINALSLIFSTIIIPLGIAELLLCLPLLVFPYYGLILKYPLKIIYKILTFIANFKLIINCGKPSIIFLIIFYSLLIIICLTSFLKAKKIFKVSIIFSLLFCSTLFIPKFSFNDQITFIDVGQGDSTLLTFDNKHYLFDTGGNLHIDLAKSCLIPYFKKNKIRELEAVFITHRDFDHYGALESLKTKFPIKNIYDNYQIENFNYGNLNITNLNKFQEGKDTNYDSGVYYIETPKKNILIMGDAPIEIETKIMKTYSDLNVDILKIGHHGSNTSSSFEFLKYINPKIAIISCGYKNYYGHPSESVIGNLNILKIPYKRTDQDFTIAYIL
;
A
#
# COMPACT_ATOMS: atom_id res chain seq x y z
N MET A 1 -4.30 14.12 -17.30
CA MET A 1 -3.53 14.00 -16.03
C MET A 1 -4.39 13.58 -14.83
N PRO A 2 -5.52 14.25 -14.48
CA PRO A 2 -6.29 13.88 -13.27
C PRO A 2 -6.95 12.50 -13.32
N ILE A 3 -7.40 12.05 -14.50
CA ILE A 3 -7.89 10.68 -14.68
C ILE A 3 -6.77 9.66 -14.45
N ASN A 4 -5.57 9.91 -15.00
CA ASN A 4 -4.42 9.04 -14.73
C ASN A 4 -4.08 9.02 -13.23
N ALA A 5 -4.12 10.17 -12.55
CA ALA A 5 -3.98 10.22 -11.09
C ALA A 5 -5.08 9.43 -10.36
N PHE A 6 -6.31 9.40 -10.87
CA PHE A 6 -7.40 8.63 -10.26
C PHE A 6 -7.22 7.11 -10.31
N TYR A 7 -6.63 6.60 -11.39
CA TYR A 7 -6.42 5.16 -11.57
C TYR A 7 -5.03 4.68 -11.12
N TYR A 8 -4.00 5.48 -11.36
CA TYR A 8 -2.60 5.10 -11.12
C TYR A 8 -2.00 5.80 -9.90
N TYR A 9 -2.71 6.76 -9.30
CA TYR A 9 -2.31 7.51 -8.09
C TYR A 9 -1.01 8.32 -8.26
N GLU A 10 -0.51 8.42 -9.48
CA GLU A 10 0.71 9.10 -9.85
C GLU A 10 0.52 9.87 -11.14
N ILE A 11 1.35 10.90 -11.31
CA ILE A 11 1.44 11.65 -12.55
C ILE A 11 2.89 11.70 -13.00
N ASN A 12 3.11 11.64 -14.31
CA ASN A 12 4.39 12.07 -14.88
C ASN A 12 4.31 13.58 -15.08
N ALA A 13 5.03 14.36 -14.27
CA ALA A 13 5.02 15.81 -14.35
C ALA A 13 5.52 16.34 -15.71
N LEU A 14 6.36 15.56 -16.41
CA LEU A 14 6.84 15.89 -17.75
C LEU A 14 5.79 15.61 -18.84
N SER A 15 4.71 14.89 -18.53
CA SER A 15 3.71 14.53 -19.54
C SER A 15 3.04 15.74 -20.19
N LEU A 16 2.87 16.85 -19.46
CA LEU A 16 2.32 18.08 -20.03
C LEU A 16 3.26 18.66 -21.09
N ILE A 17 4.55 18.77 -20.77
CA ILE A 17 5.59 19.28 -21.68
C ILE A 17 5.78 18.33 -22.87
N PHE A 18 5.83 17.02 -22.61
CA PHE A 18 6.02 16.05 -23.69
C PHE A 18 4.79 15.93 -24.58
N SER A 19 3.57 16.13 -24.07
CA SER A 19 2.37 16.10 -24.90
C SER A 19 2.36 17.18 -25.99
N THR A 20 2.97 18.35 -25.74
CA THR A 20 3.07 19.41 -26.76
C THR A 20 4.03 19.05 -27.90
N ILE A 21 4.89 18.06 -27.72
CA ILE A 21 5.83 17.55 -28.74
C ILE A 21 5.26 16.26 -29.38
N ILE A 22 4.80 15.32 -28.55
CA ILE A 22 4.32 14.00 -28.98
C ILE A 22 3.07 14.12 -29.86
N ILE A 23 2.10 14.97 -29.49
CA ILE A 23 0.85 15.08 -30.26
C ILE A 23 1.11 15.57 -31.69
N PRO A 24 1.85 16.67 -31.92
CA PRO A 24 2.21 17.08 -33.29
C PRO A 24 3.00 16.03 -34.06
N LEU A 25 3.94 15.34 -33.41
CA LEU A 25 4.72 14.28 -34.07
C LEU A 25 3.85 13.09 -34.49
N GLY A 26 2.89 12.69 -33.66
CA GLY A 26 1.94 11.62 -33.99
C GLY A 26 1.00 12.01 -35.13
N ILE A 27 0.55 13.27 -35.17
CA ILE A 27 -0.24 13.79 -36.30
C ILE A 27 0.63 13.82 -37.57
N ALA A 28 1.87 14.27 -37.48
CA ALA A 28 2.80 14.29 -38.61
C ALA A 28 3.06 12.87 -39.14
N GLU A 29 3.25 11.90 -38.26
CA GLU A 29 3.37 10.48 -38.60
C GLU A 29 2.12 9.97 -39.34
N LEU A 30 0.91 10.26 -38.84
CA LEU A 30 -0.34 9.89 -39.52
C LEU A 30 -0.45 10.49 -40.92
N LEU A 31 -0.17 11.80 -41.05
CA LEU A 31 -0.23 12.51 -42.33
C LEU A 31 0.81 11.99 -43.32
N LEU A 32 2.02 11.69 -42.84
CA LEU A 32 3.08 11.06 -43.62
C LEU A 32 2.65 9.69 -44.14
N CYS A 33 1.82 8.94 -43.41
CA CYS A 33 1.37 7.62 -43.86
C CYS A 33 0.23 7.66 -44.90
N LEU A 34 -0.53 8.76 -45.03
CA LEU A 34 -1.68 8.84 -45.94
C LEU A 34 -1.40 8.44 -47.40
N PRO A 35 -0.27 8.85 -48.04
CA PRO A 35 -0.01 8.49 -49.43
C PRO A 35 0.21 6.99 -49.66
N LEU A 36 0.48 6.19 -48.62
CA LEU A 36 0.60 4.73 -48.75
C LEU A 36 -0.69 4.06 -49.24
N LEU A 37 -1.84 4.69 -49.01
CA LEU A 37 -3.15 4.19 -49.48
C LEU A 37 -3.23 4.13 -51.01
N VAL A 38 -2.46 4.97 -51.71
CA VAL A 38 -2.46 5.09 -53.17
C VAL A 38 -1.13 4.64 -53.78
N PHE A 39 -0.02 4.85 -53.07
CA PHE A 39 1.34 4.57 -53.56
C PHE A 39 2.11 3.65 -52.59
N PRO A 40 1.99 2.32 -52.71
CA PRO A 40 2.61 1.37 -51.77
C PRO A 40 4.13 1.49 -51.67
N TYR A 41 4.81 1.82 -52.79
CA TYR A 41 6.27 1.99 -52.84
C TYR A 41 6.79 3.23 -52.08
N TYR A 42 5.91 4.18 -51.72
CA TYR A 42 6.25 5.34 -50.91
C TYR A 42 6.82 4.96 -49.53
N GLY A 43 6.52 3.75 -49.04
CA GLY A 43 7.07 3.19 -47.80
C GLY A 43 8.60 3.16 -47.75
N LEU A 44 9.28 3.01 -48.90
CA LEU A 44 10.74 2.99 -48.98
C LEU A 44 11.37 4.33 -48.59
N ILE A 45 10.66 5.44 -48.83
CA ILE A 45 11.08 6.80 -48.48
C ILE A 45 10.66 7.12 -47.04
N LEU A 46 9.43 6.74 -46.66
CA LEU A 46 8.84 6.98 -45.34
C LEU A 46 9.63 6.39 -44.17
N LYS A 47 10.37 5.29 -44.38
CA LYS A 47 11.10 4.62 -43.30
C LYS A 47 12.07 5.55 -42.56
N TYR A 48 12.66 6.54 -43.24
CA TYR A 48 13.63 7.44 -42.64
C TYR A 48 13.01 8.48 -41.68
N PRO A 49 12.01 9.29 -42.09
CA PRO A 49 11.35 10.21 -41.17
C PRO A 49 10.65 9.47 -40.02
N LEU A 50 10.01 8.32 -40.27
CA LEU A 50 9.39 7.52 -39.20
C LEU A 50 10.44 7.03 -38.19
N LYS A 51 11.62 6.60 -38.63
CA LYS A 51 12.73 6.23 -37.73
C LYS A 51 13.21 7.39 -36.88
N ILE A 52 13.20 8.62 -37.40
CA ILE A 52 13.57 9.82 -36.63
C ILE A 52 12.50 10.11 -35.57
N ILE A 53 11.21 10.12 -35.95
CA ILE A 53 10.10 10.31 -35.00
C ILE A 53 10.17 9.26 -33.90
N TYR A 54 10.35 7.99 -34.26
CA TYR A 54 10.51 6.89 -33.31
C TYR A 54 11.68 7.12 -32.34
N LYS A 55 12.85 7.55 -32.83
CA LYS A 55 14.00 7.89 -31.97
C LYS A 55 13.69 9.03 -31.00
N ILE A 56 12.95 10.05 -31.44
CA ILE A 56 12.53 11.16 -30.57
C ILE A 56 11.55 10.66 -29.50
N LEU A 57 10.54 9.88 -29.88
CA LEU A 57 9.55 9.33 -28.94
C LEU A 57 10.21 8.43 -27.89
N THR A 58 11.12 7.55 -28.31
CA THR A 58 11.87 6.67 -27.40
C THR A 58 12.84 7.44 -26.50
N PHE A 59 13.50 8.48 -27.03
CA PHE A 59 14.32 9.38 -26.21
C PHE A 59 13.48 10.08 -25.12
N ILE A 60 12.32 10.63 -25.49
CA ILE A 60 11.39 11.26 -24.55
C ILE A 60 10.90 10.25 -23.49
N ALA A 61 10.60 9.01 -23.89
CA ALA A 61 10.11 7.97 -22.99
C ALA A 61 11.11 7.57 -21.89
N ASN A 62 12.41 7.86 -22.07
CA ASN A 62 13.44 7.63 -21.05
C ASN A 62 13.32 8.60 -19.87
N PHE A 63 12.66 9.74 -20.03
CA PHE A 63 12.49 10.73 -18.97
C PHE A 63 11.17 10.52 -18.23
N LYS A 64 11.27 10.24 -16.93
CA LYS A 64 10.12 10.05 -16.06
C LYS A 64 10.33 10.85 -14.79
N LEU A 65 9.45 11.84 -14.57
CA LEU A 65 9.33 12.53 -13.28
C LEU A 65 8.00 12.13 -12.68
N ILE A 66 7.99 10.95 -12.05
CA ILE A 66 6.79 10.38 -11.44
C ILE A 66 6.59 11.01 -10.06
N ILE A 67 5.42 11.60 -9.85
CA ILE A 67 5.03 12.19 -8.58
C ILE A 67 3.80 11.43 -8.07
N ASN A 68 3.92 10.85 -6.87
CA ASN A 68 2.77 10.29 -6.15
C ASN A 68 1.88 11.43 -5.63
N CYS A 69 0.65 11.46 -6.12
CA CYS A 69 -0.36 12.47 -5.82
C CYS A 69 -1.59 11.89 -5.10
N GLY A 70 -1.62 10.58 -4.85
CA GLY A 70 -2.78 9.88 -4.28
C GLY A 70 -3.96 9.80 -5.22
N LYS A 71 -5.07 9.26 -4.72
CA LYS A 71 -6.34 9.22 -5.45
C LYS A 71 -7.06 10.57 -5.30
N PRO A 72 -7.27 11.35 -6.38
CA PRO A 72 -8.13 12.52 -6.33
C PRO A 72 -9.57 12.11 -5.97
N SER A 73 -10.27 12.92 -5.20
CA SER A 73 -11.68 12.70 -4.93
C SER A 73 -12.53 12.96 -6.18
N ILE A 74 -13.74 12.39 -6.22
CA ILE A 74 -14.69 12.67 -7.31
C ILE A 74 -15.04 14.17 -7.35
N ILE A 75 -15.20 14.79 -6.18
CA ILE A 75 -15.43 16.24 -6.05
C ILE A 75 -14.27 17.03 -6.66
N PHE A 76 -13.03 16.62 -6.40
CA PHE A 76 -11.86 17.24 -7.01
C PHE A 76 -11.93 17.18 -8.54
N LEU A 77 -12.29 16.03 -9.11
CA LEU A 77 -12.42 15.87 -10.56
C LEU A 77 -13.50 16.80 -11.13
N ILE A 78 -14.67 16.86 -10.50
CA ILE A 78 -15.78 17.73 -10.92
C ILE A 78 -15.33 19.19 -10.96
N ILE A 79 -14.70 19.68 -9.87
CA ILE A 79 -14.21 21.06 -9.79
C ILE A 79 -13.14 21.31 -10.85
N PHE A 80 -12.17 20.40 -10.98
CA PHE A 80 -11.08 20.53 -11.96
C PHE A 80 -11.62 20.65 -13.40
N TYR A 81 -12.54 19.77 -13.81
CA TYR A 81 -13.11 19.81 -15.15
C TYR A 81 -14.02 21.02 -15.38
N SER A 82 -14.74 21.47 -14.35
CA SER A 82 -15.53 22.71 -14.42
C SER A 82 -14.63 23.92 -14.65
N LEU A 83 -13.49 24.00 -13.96
CA LEU A 83 -12.51 25.06 -14.16
C LEU A 83 -11.89 25.03 -15.57
N LEU A 84 -11.60 23.84 -16.11
CA LEU A 84 -11.16 23.70 -17.50
C LEU A 84 -12.21 24.22 -18.49
N ILE A 85 -13.49 23.91 -18.29
CA ILE A 85 -14.58 24.42 -19.14
C ILE A 85 -14.63 25.95 -19.07
N ILE A 86 -14.51 26.54 -17.87
CA ILE A 86 -14.46 28.00 -17.70
C ILE A 86 -13.28 28.61 -18.44
N ILE A 87 -12.09 27.99 -18.39
CA ILE A 87 -10.91 28.42 -19.15
C ILE A 87 -11.21 28.41 -20.66
N CYS A 88 -11.79 27.33 -21.18
CA CYS A 88 -12.15 27.23 -22.61
C CYS A 88 -13.16 28.29 -23.02
N LEU A 89 -14.24 28.46 -22.24
CA LEU A 89 -15.30 29.45 -22.52
C LEU A 89 -14.76 30.88 -22.49
N THR A 90 -13.96 31.23 -21.49
CA THR A 90 -13.40 32.58 -21.35
C THR A 90 -12.37 32.90 -22.43
N SER A 91 -11.64 31.89 -22.93
CA SER A 91 -10.79 31.99 -24.12
C SER A 91 -11.61 32.28 -25.38
N PHE A 92 -12.68 31.50 -25.60
CA PHE A 92 -13.58 31.67 -26.75
C PHE A 92 -14.25 33.05 -26.77
N LEU A 93 -14.74 33.52 -25.61
CA LEU A 93 -15.35 34.84 -25.43
C LEU A 93 -14.34 36.00 -25.38
N LYS A 94 -13.04 35.73 -25.52
CA LYS A 94 -11.94 36.72 -25.43
C LYS A 94 -11.92 37.52 -24.13
N ALA A 95 -12.45 36.97 -23.03
CA ALA A 95 -12.52 37.59 -21.71
C ALA A 95 -11.18 37.49 -20.96
N LYS A 96 -10.15 38.24 -21.43
CA LYS A 96 -8.74 38.12 -21.00
C LYS A 96 -8.52 38.16 -19.48
N LYS A 97 -9.26 39.01 -18.74
CA LYS A 97 -9.11 39.14 -17.28
C LYS A 97 -9.57 37.86 -16.57
N ILE A 98 -10.76 37.37 -16.91
CA ILE A 98 -11.34 36.15 -16.31
C ILE A 98 -10.48 34.94 -16.67
N PHE A 99 -10.05 34.83 -17.93
CA PHE A 99 -9.15 33.76 -18.38
C PHE A 99 -7.89 33.63 -17.52
N LYS A 100 -7.20 34.74 -17.24
CA LYS A 100 -6.00 34.74 -16.38
C LYS A 100 -6.32 34.29 -14.94
N VAL A 101 -7.42 34.78 -14.37
CA VAL A 101 -7.86 34.40 -13.01
C VAL A 101 -8.20 32.91 -12.95
N SER A 102 -8.93 32.39 -13.93
CA SER A 102 -9.31 30.97 -14.01
C SER A 102 -8.09 30.05 -14.14
N ILE A 103 -7.05 30.46 -14.86
CA ILE A 103 -5.78 29.72 -14.92
C ILE A 103 -5.11 29.69 -13.54
N ILE A 104 -4.96 30.84 -12.89
CA ILE A 104 -4.32 30.93 -11.57
C ILE A 104 -5.07 30.05 -10.56
N PHE A 105 -6.40 30.16 -10.53
CA PHE A 105 -7.23 29.36 -9.63
C PHE A 105 -7.12 27.85 -9.94
N SER A 106 -7.08 27.46 -11.22
CA SER A 106 -6.88 26.06 -11.61
C SER A 106 -5.51 25.53 -11.20
N LEU A 107 -4.44 26.32 -11.33
CA LEU A 107 -3.10 25.95 -10.89
C LEU A 107 -3.02 25.79 -9.37
N LEU A 108 -3.58 26.74 -8.62
CA LEU A 108 -3.70 26.65 -7.16
C LEU A 108 -4.52 25.43 -6.74
N PHE A 109 -5.65 25.18 -7.39
CA PHE A 109 -6.49 24.02 -7.12
C PHE A 109 -5.75 22.70 -7.39
N CYS A 110 -5.04 22.60 -8.52
CA CYS A 110 -4.19 21.46 -8.84
C CYS A 110 -3.07 21.24 -7.83
N SER A 111 -2.52 22.32 -7.25
CA SER A 111 -1.44 22.22 -6.27
C SER A 111 -1.84 21.40 -5.04
N THR A 112 -3.15 21.34 -4.73
CA THR A 112 -3.68 20.57 -3.59
C THR A 112 -3.49 19.05 -3.73
N LEU A 113 -3.32 18.54 -4.96
CA LEU A 113 -2.97 17.13 -5.19
C LEU A 113 -1.62 16.76 -4.58
N PHE A 114 -0.69 17.71 -4.54
CA PHE A 114 0.68 17.47 -4.08
C PHE A 114 0.87 17.67 -2.59
N ILE A 115 -0.12 18.25 -1.91
CA ILE A 115 -0.11 18.39 -0.46
C ILE A 115 -0.05 16.97 0.15
N PRO A 116 0.97 16.67 0.98
CA PRO A 116 1.07 15.40 1.68
C PRO A 116 -0.20 15.14 2.48
N LYS A 117 -0.65 13.88 2.55
CA LYS A 117 -1.76 13.53 3.43
C LYS A 117 -1.21 13.50 4.85
N PHE A 118 -1.37 14.59 5.58
CA PHE A 118 -1.06 14.61 7.01
C PHE A 118 -2.17 13.83 7.71
N SER A 119 -1.80 12.74 8.40
CA SER A 119 -2.73 12.04 9.27
C SER A 119 -2.77 12.77 10.59
N PHE A 120 -3.93 13.29 10.97
CA PHE A 120 -4.13 13.88 12.29
C PHE A 120 -4.17 12.82 13.40
N ASN A 121 -4.38 11.56 13.02
CA ASN A 121 -4.41 10.44 13.94
C ASN A 121 -3.47 9.34 13.48
N ASP A 122 -2.81 8.72 14.45
CA ASP A 122 -2.11 7.47 14.22
C ASP A 122 -3.13 6.36 13.89
N GLN A 123 -2.71 5.39 13.10
CA GLN A 123 -3.60 4.38 12.56
C GLN A 123 -2.85 3.07 12.35
N ILE A 124 -3.48 1.95 12.66
CA ILE A 124 -3.05 0.63 12.21
C ILE A 124 -4.02 0.09 11.16
N THR A 125 -3.49 -0.48 10.09
CA THR A 125 -4.25 -1.05 8.98
C THR A 125 -3.81 -2.48 8.70
N PHE A 126 -4.74 -3.42 8.71
CA PHE A 126 -4.56 -4.80 8.28
C PHE A 126 -4.98 -4.88 6.81
N ILE A 127 -4.01 -4.94 5.91
CA ILE A 127 -4.22 -4.89 4.47
C ILE A 127 -4.68 -6.27 4.00
N ASP A 128 -5.76 -6.30 3.25
CA ASP A 128 -6.24 -7.52 2.60
C ASP A 128 -5.30 -7.87 1.43
N VAL A 129 -4.44 -8.86 1.68
CA VAL A 129 -3.49 -9.41 0.70
C VAL A 129 -3.92 -10.80 0.20
N GLY A 130 -5.16 -11.21 0.52
CA GLY A 130 -5.60 -12.60 0.36
C GLY A 130 -5.10 -13.47 1.51
N GLN A 131 -4.59 -14.66 1.20
CA GLN A 131 -3.94 -15.49 2.20
C GLN A 131 -2.54 -14.93 2.51
N GLY A 132 -2.28 -14.66 3.79
CA GLY A 132 -1.05 -14.05 4.26
C GLY A 132 -1.28 -12.80 5.11
N ASP A 133 -0.18 -12.17 5.51
CA ASP A 133 -0.19 -11.03 6.41
C ASP A 133 0.47 -9.80 5.81
N SER A 134 -0.20 -8.66 5.96
CA SER A 134 0.47 -7.36 5.83
C SER A 134 -0.25 -6.30 6.66
N THR A 135 0.46 -5.75 7.65
CA THR A 135 -0.08 -4.77 8.60
C THR A 135 0.72 -3.48 8.53
N LEU A 136 0.07 -2.37 8.21
CA LEU A 136 0.67 -1.05 8.13
C LEU A 136 0.32 -0.22 9.37
N LEU A 137 1.32 0.14 10.15
CA LEU A 137 1.24 1.16 11.20
C LEU A 137 1.63 2.52 10.61
N THR A 138 0.77 3.51 10.78
CA THR A 138 1.07 4.92 10.56
C THR A 138 1.13 5.61 11.92
N PHE A 139 2.30 6.10 12.28
CA PHE A 139 2.54 6.79 13.55
C PHE A 139 3.39 8.04 13.32
N ASP A 140 2.93 9.20 13.78
CA ASP A 140 3.60 10.50 13.57
C ASP A 140 3.98 10.74 12.10
N ASN A 141 3.05 10.42 11.19
CA ASN A 141 3.21 10.46 9.73
C ASN A 141 4.37 9.62 9.15
N LYS A 142 4.94 8.69 9.94
CA LYS A 142 5.83 7.64 9.47
C LYS A 142 5.06 6.34 9.29
N HIS A 143 5.58 5.48 8.42
CA HIS A 143 4.91 4.27 7.99
C HIS A 143 5.80 3.04 8.23
N TYR A 144 5.29 2.11 9.01
CA TYR A 144 5.96 0.87 9.42
C TYR A 144 5.11 -0.30 8.94
N LEU A 145 5.70 -1.19 8.15
CA LEU A 145 5.00 -2.35 7.62
C LEU A 145 5.45 -3.60 8.37
N PHE A 146 4.50 -4.40 8.83
CA PHE A 146 4.72 -5.72 9.41
C PHE A 146 4.22 -6.75 8.41
N ASP A 147 5.14 -7.56 7.89
CA ASP A 147 4.91 -8.52 6.81
C ASP A 147 4.39 -7.90 5.50
N THR A 148 4.58 -8.63 4.42
CA THR A 148 4.38 -8.16 3.04
C THR A 148 3.38 -9.02 2.26
N GLY A 149 2.87 -10.09 2.86
CA GLY A 149 2.09 -11.09 2.16
C GLY A 149 2.95 -11.93 1.21
N GLY A 150 2.32 -12.90 0.56
CA GLY A 150 2.86 -13.54 -0.63
C GLY A 150 1.79 -14.25 -1.45
N ASN A 151 1.99 -14.30 -2.76
CA ASN A 151 1.14 -15.07 -3.65
C ASN A 151 1.98 -15.69 -4.78
N LEU A 152 1.81 -16.99 -5.03
CA LEU A 152 2.66 -17.74 -5.97
C LEU A 152 2.43 -17.33 -7.43
N HIS A 153 1.27 -16.74 -7.72
CA HIS A 153 0.86 -16.40 -9.08
C HIS A 153 0.86 -14.89 -9.35
N ILE A 154 0.86 -14.06 -8.30
CA ILE A 154 0.69 -12.62 -8.40
C ILE A 154 1.76 -11.89 -7.57
N ASP A 155 2.41 -10.89 -8.18
CA ASP A 155 3.29 -9.95 -7.48
C ASP A 155 2.45 -9.03 -6.57
N LEU A 156 2.31 -9.38 -5.29
CA LEU A 156 1.50 -8.62 -4.32
C LEU A 156 2.03 -7.20 -4.07
N ALA A 157 3.34 -6.99 -4.16
CA ALA A 157 3.89 -5.64 -4.02
C ALA A 157 3.33 -4.72 -5.12
N LYS A 158 3.30 -5.18 -6.38
CA LYS A 158 2.76 -4.40 -7.50
C LYS A 158 1.24 -4.32 -7.54
N SER A 159 0.56 -5.41 -7.18
CA SER A 159 -0.89 -5.54 -7.37
C SER A 159 -1.71 -5.04 -6.19
N CYS A 160 -1.17 -5.08 -4.97
CA CYS A 160 -1.87 -4.68 -3.74
C CYS A 160 -1.13 -3.57 -2.98
N LEU A 161 0.08 -3.84 -2.49
CA LEU A 161 0.76 -2.96 -1.52
C LEU A 161 1.11 -1.57 -2.09
N ILE A 162 1.84 -1.51 -3.21
CA ILE A 162 2.24 -0.23 -3.82
C ILE A 162 1.02 0.59 -4.27
N PRO A 163 -0.01 0.01 -4.93
CA PRO A 163 -1.26 0.71 -5.17
C PRO A 163 -1.91 1.26 -3.89
N TYR A 164 -1.92 0.49 -2.81
CA TYR A 164 -2.44 0.95 -1.51
C TYR A 164 -1.63 2.13 -0.95
N PHE A 165 -0.30 2.04 -0.96
CA PHE A 165 0.60 3.11 -0.50
C PHE A 165 0.40 4.37 -1.33
N LYS A 166 0.40 4.24 -2.66
CA LYS A 166 0.21 5.38 -3.56
C LYS A 166 -1.14 6.02 -3.36
N LYS A 167 -2.23 5.24 -3.33
CA LYS A 167 -3.60 5.74 -3.06
C LYS A 167 -3.65 6.60 -1.80
N ASN A 168 -2.91 6.21 -0.76
CA ASN A 168 -2.86 6.90 0.53
C ASN A 168 -1.76 7.97 0.66
N LYS A 169 -1.08 8.34 -0.45
CA LYS A 169 0.03 9.31 -0.50
C LYS A 169 1.25 8.91 0.36
N ILE A 170 1.40 7.62 0.65
CA ILE A 170 2.59 7.06 1.30
C ILE A 170 3.69 7.03 0.24
N ARG A 171 4.84 7.63 0.54
CA ARG A 171 5.96 7.79 -0.40
C ARG A 171 7.18 6.95 -0.06
N GLU A 172 7.30 6.57 1.20
CA GLU A 172 8.38 5.75 1.73
C GLU A 172 7.87 4.96 2.94
N LEU A 173 8.50 3.82 3.20
CA LEU A 173 8.36 3.09 4.45
C LEU A 173 9.58 3.38 5.32
N GLU A 174 9.35 3.76 6.57
CA GLU A 174 10.42 3.99 7.54
C GLU A 174 11.09 2.66 7.91
N ALA A 175 10.28 1.61 8.10
CA ALA A 175 10.78 0.26 8.30
C ALA A 175 9.80 -0.78 7.79
N VAL A 176 10.33 -1.94 7.41
CA VAL A 176 9.58 -3.18 7.21
C VAL A 176 10.08 -4.21 8.21
N PHE A 177 9.19 -4.75 9.03
CA PHE A 177 9.42 -5.84 9.96
C PHE A 177 8.87 -7.12 9.36
N ILE A 178 9.69 -8.16 9.31
CA ILE A 178 9.25 -9.50 8.92
C ILE A 178 9.13 -10.35 10.18
N THR A 179 8.00 -11.02 10.35
CA THR A 179 7.76 -11.94 11.46
C THR A 179 8.51 -13.26 11.25
N HIS A 180 8.45 -13.83 10.05
CA HIS A 180 9.18 -15.03 9.66
C HIS A 180 9.20 -15.16 8.13
N ARG A 181 9.90 -16.17 7.61
CA ARG A 181 10.21 -16.29 6.18
C ARG A 181 9.27 -17.20 5.40
N ASP A 182 8.10 -17.51 5.95
CA ASP A 182 7.09 -18.20 5.17
C ASP A 182 6.57 -17.27 4.07
N PHE A 183 6.20 -17.89 2.96
CA PHE A 183 6.03 -17.15 1.72
C PHE A 183 4.87 -16.16 1.81
N ASP A 184 3.82 -16.46 2.55
CA ASP A 184 2.67 -15.61 2.81
C ASP A 184 2.91 -14.46 3.81
N HIS A 185 4.14 -14.32 4.33
CA HIS A 185 4.59 -13.18 5.13
C HIS A 185 5.70 -12.39 4.42
N TYR A 186 6.71 -13.08 3.88
CA TYR A 186 7.88 -12.47 3.28
C TYR A 186 7.79 -12.32 1.74
N GLY A 187 6.89 -13.03 1.08
CA GLY A 187 6.95 -13.32 -0.35
C GLY A 187 6.95 -12.10 -1.27
N ALA A 188 6.33 -10.99 -0.87
CA ALA A 188 6.32 -9.76 -1.66
C ALA A 188 7.52 -8.84 -1.42
N LEU A 189 8.37 -9.13 -0.41
CA LEU A 189 9.39 -8.20 0.05
C LEU A 189 10.43 -7.87 -1.03
N GLU A 190 11.00 -8.86 -1.73
CA GLU A 190 12.01 -8.60 -2.78
C GLU A 190 11.46 -7.72 -3.91
N SER A 191 10.20 -7.96 -4.28
CA SER A 191 9.49 -7.12 -5.24
C SER A 191 9.27 -5.71 -4.73
N LEU A 192 8.94 -5.56 -3.44
CA LEU A 192 8.70 -4.28 -2.80
C LEU A 192 9.99 -3.46 -2.68
N LYS A 193 11.10 -4.05 -2.20
CA LYS A 193 12.42 -3.41 -2.06
C LYS A 193 12.89 -2.75 -3.36
N THR A 194 12.62 -3.39 -4.49
CA THR A 194 13.08 -2.93 -5.81
C THR A 194 12.18 -1.84 -6.42
N LYS A 195 10.97 -1.63 -5.89
CA LYS A 195 9.93 -0.81 -6.54
C LYS A 195 9.34 0.27 -5.64
N PHE A 196 9.64 0.25 -4.35
CA PHE A 196 9.16 1.22 -3.38
C PHE A 196 10.28 1.63 -2.42
N PRO A 197 10.38 2.92 -2.04
CA PRO A 197 11.41 3.36 -1.09
C PRO A 197 11.17 2.77 0.29
N ILE A 198 12.19 2.09 0.83
CA ILE A 198 12.22 1.53 2.19
C ILE A 198 13.55 1.93 2.84
N LYS A 199 13.51 2.52 4.03
CA LYS A 199 14.74 2.91 4.73
C LYS A 199 15.38 1.75 5.49
N ASN A 200 14.58 0.99 6.23
CA ASN A 200 15.07 -0.09 7.07
C ASN A 200 14.25 -1.36 6.86
N ILE A 201 14.90 -2.51 7.00
CA ILE A 201 14.27 -3.83 6.92
C ILE A 201 14.82 -4.65 8.05
N TYR A 202 13.92 -5.23 8.82
CA TYR A 202 14.24 -5.99 10.02
C TYR A 202 13.61 -7.37 9.93
N ASP A 203 14.43 -8.38 10.13
CA ASP A 203 13.97 -9.75 10.36
C ASP A 203 13.74 -9.97 11.87
N ASN A 204 12.96 -10.99 12.21
CA ASN A 204 12.64 -11.37 13.59
C ASN A 204 13.86 -11.50 14.53
N TYR A 205 15.01 -11.96 14.01
CA TYR A 205 16.25 -12.11 14.77
C TYR A 205 16.99 -10.79 15.05
N GLN A 206 16.63 -9.71 14.37
CA GLN A 206 17.43 -8.48 14.34
C GLN A 206 16.93 -7.41 15.32
N ILE A 207 15.69 -7.52 15.79
CA ILE A 207 15.10 -6.51 16.68
C ILE A 207 14.55 -7.16 17.94
N GLU A 208 15.11 -6.73 19.07
CA GLU A 208 14.47 -6.88 20.36
C GLU A 208 13.53 -5.71 20.66
N ASN A 209 13.99 -4.48 20.43
CA ASN A 209 13.24 -3.25 20.69
C ASN A 209 13.53 -2.21 19.61
N PHE A 210 12.49 -1.50 19.18
CA PHE A 210 12.56 -0.33 18.31
C PHE A 210 11.77 0.80 18.93
N ASN A 211 12.38 1.98 19.05
CA ASN A 211 11.76 3.15 19.67
C ASN A 211 11.82 4.35 18.72
N TYR A 212 10.71 5.06 18.57
CA TYR A 212 10.62 6.32 17.84
C TYR A 212 9.63 7.28 18.52
N GLY A 213 10.13 8.31 19.20
CA GLY A 213 9.27 9.20 20.00
C GLY A 213 8.54 8.40 21.08
N ASN A 214 7.20 8.41 21.05
CA ASN A 214 6.34 7.65 21.96
C ASN A 214 5.84 6.31 21.38
N LEU A 215 6.44 5.85 20.28
CA LEU A 215 6.22 4.52 19.72
C LEU A 215 7.31 3.59 20.23
N ASN A 216 6.91 2.51 20.92
CA ASN A 216 7.80 1.40 21.26
C ASN A 216 7.29 0.14 20.56
N ILE A 217 8.20 -0.61 19.96
CA ILE A 217 7.92 -1.91 19.34
C ILE A 217 8.88 -2.92 19.95
N THR A 218 8.36 -3.89 20.69
CA THR A 218 9.15 -4.95 21.33
C THR A 218 8.83 -6.29 20.73
N ASN A 219 9.85 -7.06 20.35
CA ASN A 219 9.68 -8.47 20.01
C ASN A 219 9.62 -9.30 21.30
N LEU A 220 8.44 -9.84 21.61
CA LEU A 220 8.19 -10.66 22.79
C LEU A 220 8.69 -12.09 22.64
N ASN A 221 8.87 -12.60 21.41
CA ASN A 221 9.38 -13.94 21.17
C ASN A 221 10.92 -13.96 21.17
N LYS A 222 11.49 -14.01 22.38
CA LYS A 222 12.94 -14.14 22.59
C LYS A 222 13.39 -15.59 22.77
N PHE A 223 12.49 -16.55 22.57
CA PHE A 223 12.72 -17.93 22.95
C PHE A 223 13.46 -18.75 21.89
N GLN A 224 13.37 -18.33 20.62
CA GLN A 224 14.07 -18.89 19.44
C GLN A 224 14.26 -20.42 19.54
N GLU A 225 13.14 -21.16 19.57
CA GLU A 225 13.21 -22.62 19.76
C GLU A 225 13.82 -23.35 18.56
N GLY A 226 13.84 -22.74 17.37
CA GLY A 226 14.47 -23.31 16.18
C GLY A 226 13.84 -24.62 15.69
N LYS A 227 12.59 -24.91 16.08
CA LYS A 227 11.87 -26.12 15.66
C LYS A 227 11.38 -26.01 14.21
N ASP A 228 10.79 -24.87 13.89
CA ASP A 228 10.41 -24.44 12.54
C ASP A 228 10.30 -22.91 12.50
N THR A 229 9.99 -22.37 11.32
CA THR A 229 9.87 -20.93 11.09
C THR A 229 8.75 -20.26 11.89
N ASN A 230 7.69 -20.98 12.27
CA ASN A 230 6.58 -20.47 13.05
C ASN A 230 6.96 -20.29 14.53
N TYR A 231 7.74 -21.22 15.09
CA TYR A 231 8.28 -21.07 16.45
C TYR A 231 9.18 -19.85 16.61
N ASP A 232 9.83 -19.44 15.53
CA ASP A 232 10.69 -18.27 15.52
C ASP A 232 9.95 -16.99 15.07
N SER A 233 8.64 -17.05 14.81
CA SER A 233 7.83 -15.88 14.44
C SER A 233 8.06 -14.71 15.40
N GLY A 234 8.43 -13.55 14.85
CA GLY A 234 8.47 -12.30 15.57
C GLY A 234 7.09 -11.97 16.12
N VAL A 235 7.00 -11.79 17.44
CA VAL A 235 5.76 -11.40 18.13
C VAL A 235 5.92 -9.95 18.58
N TYR A 236 5.33 -9.02 17.84
CA TYR A 236 5.55 -7.59 18.05
C TYR A 236 4.48 -7.00 18.94
N TYR A 237 4.88 -6.55 20.14
CA TYR A 237 4.09 -5.70 21.01
C TYR A 237 4.38 -4.23 20.70
N ILE A 238 3.36 -3.52 20.25
CA ILE A 238 3.44 -2.15 19.77
C ILE A 238 2.70 -1.26 20.76
N GLU A 239 3.44 -0.41 21.45
CA GLU A 239 2.91 0.55 22.40
C GLU A 239 2.85 1.93 21.77
N THR A 240 1.67 2.55 21.87
CA THR A 240 1.45 3.95 21.51
C THR A 240 0.81 4.69 22.68
N PRO A 241 0.75 6.03 22.68
CA PRO A 241 0.17 6.78 23.79
C PRO A 241 -1.29 6.44 24.14
N LYS A 242 -2.04 5.85 23.19
CA LYS A 242 -3.48 5.62 23.34
C LYS A 242 -3.88 4.16 23.30
N LYS A 243 -3.16 3.34 22.52
CA LYS A 243 -3.50 1.94 22.30
C LYS A 243 -2.27 1.06 22.17
N ASN A 244 -2.41 -0.16 22.65
CA ASN A 244 -1.40 -1.19 22.54
C ASN A 244 -1.88 -2.28 21.57
N ILE A 245 -0.99 -2.72 20.69
CA ILE A 245 -1.29 -3.72 19.66
C ILE A 245 -0.35 -4.90 19.86
N LEU A 246 -0.86 -6.11 19.68
CA LEU A 246 -0.05 -7.33 19.64
C LEU A 246 -0.21 -8.01 18.27
N ILE A 247 0.91 -8.20 17.57
CA ILE A 247 0.97 -8.94 16.31
C ILE A 247 1.69 -10.25 16.55
N MET A 248 0.98 -11.37 16.37
CA MET A 248 1.51 -12.70 16.71
C MET A 248 2.33 -13.38 15.61
N GLY A 249 2.32 -12.85 14.37
CA GLY A 249 2.82 -13.62 13.21
C GLY A 249 2.12 -14.98 13.18
N ASP A 250 2.91 -16.05 13.06
CA ASP A 250 2.42 -17.43 13.05
C ASP A 250 2.84 -18.23 14.28
N ALA A 251 3.15 -17.53 15.38
CA ALA A 251 3.56 -18.12 16.64
C ALA A 251 2.53 -19.16 17.17
N PRO A 252 2.96 -20.39 17.48
CA PRO A 252 2.08 -21.46 17.93
C PRO A 252 1.74 -21.35 19.43
N ILE A 253 0.81 -22.19 19.90
CA ILE A 253 0.33 -22.25 21.30
C ILE A 253 1.47 -22.39 22.32
N GLU A 254 2.55 -23.07 21.96
CA GLU A 254 3.74 -23.21 22.81
C GLU A 254 4.40 -21.84 23.08
N ILE A 255 4.49 -20.99 22.05
CA ILE A 255 5.01 -19.63 22.18
C ILE A 255 4.02 -18.75 22.96
N GLU A 256 2.71 -18.88 22.71
CA GLU A 256 1.67 -18.21 23.52
C GLU A 256 1.84 -18.52 25.01
N THR A 257 2.04 -19.80 25.34
CA THR A 257 2.23 -20.27 26.72
C THR A 257 3.46 -19.65 27.36
N LYS A 258 4.55 -19.52 26.60
CA LYS A 258 5.77 -18.86 27.10
C LYS A 258 5.58 -17.37 27.29
N ILE A 259 4.88 -16.70 26.38
CA ILE A 259 4.53 -15.28 26.51
C ILE A 259 3.72 -15.05 27.79
N MET A 260 2.66 -15.82 28.02
CA MET A 260 1.84 -15.72 29.24
C MET A 260 2.64 -15.94 30.54
N LYS A 261 3.64 -16.83 30.51
CA LYS A 261 4.50 -17.10 31.67
C LYS A 261 5.54 -16.01 31.91
N THR A 262 6.01 -15.36 30.84
CA THR A 262 7.12 -14.39 30.89
C THR A 262 6.63 -12.98 31.16
N TYR A 263 5.49 -12.60 30.59
CA TYR A 263 4.91 -11.28 30.71
C TYR A 263 3.61 -11.42 31.49
N SER A 264 3.50 -10.81 32.67
CA SER A 264 2.32 -10.99 33.55
C SER A 264 1.16 -10.05 33.21
N ASP A 265 1.43 -8.91 32.57
CA ASP A 265 0.47 -7.80 32.44
C ASP A 265 0.50 -7.14 31.05
N LEU A 266 0.31 -7.92 29.98
CA LEU A 266 0.18 -7.36 28.64
C LEU A 266 -1.21 -6.72 28.45
N ASN A 267 -1.27 -5.39 28.47
CA ASN A 267 -2.47 -4.66 28.06
C ASN A 267 -2.53 -4.60 26.52
N VAL A 268 -3.53 -5.22 25.90
CA VAL A 268 -3.68 -5.27 24.43
C VAL A 268 -5.05 -4.76 24.03
N ASP A 269 -5.11 -3.69 23.26
CA ASP A 269 -6.36 -3.19 22.68
C ASP A 269 -6.72 -3.92 21.40
N ILE A 270 -5.73 -4.17 20.55
CA ILE A 270 -5.91 -4.79 19.23
C ILE A 270 -4.96 -5.98 19.12
N LEU A 271 -5.50 -7.18 18.91
CA LEU A 271 -4.74 -8.40 18.69
C LEU A 271 -4.83 -8.82 17.22
N LYS A 272 -3.71 -8.91 16.49
CA LYS A 272 -3.65 -9.74 15.27
C LYS A 272 -3.35 -11.16 15.71
N ILE A 273 -4.31 -12.05 15.50
CA ILE A 273 -4.22 -13.43 15.98
C ILE A 273 -3.13 -14.22 15.26
N GLY A 274 -2.64 -15.30 15.86
CA GLY A 274 -1.60 -16.14 15.26
C GLY A 274 -2.09 -16.84 14.00
N HIS A 275 -1.19 -17.06 13.03
CA HIS A 275 -1.30 -18.11 12.01
C HIS A 275 -2.62 -18.10 11.24
N HIS A 276 -3.08 -16.91 10.87
CA HIS A 276 -4.34 -16.67 10.16
C HIS A 276 -5.59 -17.27 10.84
N GLY A 277 -5.51 -17.65 12.12
CA GLY A 277 -6.54 -18.37 12.85
C GLY A 277 -6.50 -19.91 12.73
N SER A 278 -5.34 -20.48 12.41
CA SER A 278 -5.07 -21.92 12.51
C SER A 278 -5.35 -22.44 13.94
N ASN A 279 -5.78 -23.70 14.05
CA ASN A 279 -5.98 -24.38 15.32
C ASN A 279 -4.68 -24.68 16.09
N THR A 280 -3.51 -24.42 15.48
CA THR A 280 -2.19 -24.49 16.12
C THR A 280 -1.81 -23.21 16.87
N SER A 281 -2.69 -22.22 16.89
CA SER A 281 -2.52 -20.92 17.56
C SER A 281 -3.85 -20.44 18.15
N SER A 282 -3.82 -19.30 18.82
CA SER A 282 -4.96 -18.60 19.41
C SER A 282 -5.74 -19.48 20.39
N SER A 283 -4.99 -20.11 21.32
CA SER A 283 -5.58 -20.98 22.34
C SER A 283 -6.56 -20.22 23.24
N PHE A 284 -7.50 -20.96 23.84
CA PHE A 284 -8.48 -20.39 24.77
C PHE A 284 -7.81 -19.66 25.94
N GLU A 285 -6.78 -20.26 26.56
CA GLU A 285 -6.07 -19.66 27.68
C GLU A 285 -5.32 -18.39 27.27
N PHE A 286 -4.69 -18.38 26.08
CA PHE A 286 -4.04 -17.19 25.56
C PHE A 286 -5.01 -16.05 25.28
N LEU A 287 -6.12 -16.33 24.57
CA LEU A 287 -7.13 -15.33 24.28
C LEU A 287 -7.78 -14.78 25.56
N LYS A 288 -7.98 -15.63 26.57
CA LYS A 288 -8.50 -15.24 27.88
C LYS A 288 -7.50 -14.38 28.67
N TYR A 289 -6.21 -14.70 28.59
CA TYR A 289 -5.14 -13.92 29.21
C TYR A 289 -5.01 -12.53 28.55
N ILE A 290 -4.93 -12.48 27.21
CA ILE A 290 -4.80 -11.21 26.47
C ILE A 290 -6.06 -10.36 26.56
N ASN A 291 -7.24 -10.99 26.48
CA ASN A 291 -8.56 -10.36 26.53
C ASN A 291 -8.65 -9.02 25.75
N PRO A 292 -8.34 -9.03 24.44
CA PRO A 292 -8.23 -7.80 23.68
C PRO A 292 -9.60 -7.16 23.45
N LYS A 293 -9.64 -5.84 23.27
CA LYS A 293 -10.89 -5.14 22.89
C LYS A 293 -11.38 -5.58 21.51
N ILE A 294 -10.46 -5.96 20.62
CA ILE A 294 -10.78 -6.55 19.31
C ILE A 294 -9.66 -7.46 18.81
N ALA A 295 -10.04 -8.57 18.18
CA ALA A 295 -9.15 -9.48 17.47
C ALA A 295 -9.28 -9.30 15.95
N ILE A 296 -8.17 -9.39 15.22
CA ILE A 296 -8.11 -9.27 13.77
C ILE A 296 -7.52 -10.55 13.19
N ILE A 297 -8.23 -11.07 12.20
CA ILE A 297 -7.90 -12.30 11.49
C ILE A 297 -7.56 -11.92 10.05
N SER A 298 -6.27 -11.94 9.73
CA SER A 298 -5.80 -11.83 8.34
C SER A 298 -5.84 -13.22 7.71
N CYS A 299 -6.77 -13.44 6.78
CA CYS A 299 -6.93 -14.70 6.07
C CYS A 299 -7.53 -14.45 4.68
N GLY A 300 -7.30 -15.39 3.75
CA GLY A 300 -7.83 -15.30 2.39
C GLY A 300 -9.26 -15.82 2.24
N TYR A 301 -10.04 -15.21 1.36
CA TYR A 301 -11.38 -15.69 1.00
C TYR A 301 -11.32 -17.10 0.41
N LYS A 302 -12.05 -18.04 1.02
CA LYS A 302 -12.06 -19.46 0.64
C LYS A 302 -10.66 -20.06 0.48
N ASN A 303 -9.75 -19.70 1.40
CA ASN A 303 -8.41 -20.27 1.41
C ASN A 303 -8.45 -21.80 1.60
N TYR A 304 -7.47 -22.50 1.02
CA TYR A 304 -7.39 -23.97 1.04
C TYR A 304 -7.02 -24.57 2.41
N TYR A 305 -6.56 -23.73 3.34
CA TYR A 305 -6.13 -24.14 4.68
C TYR A 305 -7.31 -24.32 5.65
N GLY A 306 -8.50 -23.84 5.29
CA GLY A 306 -9.66 -23.84 6.18
C GLY A 306 -9.56 -22.82 7.31
N HIS A 307 -8.76 -21.76 7.12
CA HIS A 307 -8.59 -20.69 8.09
C HIS A 307 -9.68 -19.60 7.97
N PRO A 308 -10.09 -18.95 9.07
CA PRO A 308 -9.80 -19.34 10.45
C PRO A 308 -10.53 -20.64 10.82
N SER A 309 -9.90 -21.44 11.68
CA SER A 309 -10.49 -22.69 12.15
C SER A 309 -11.72 -22.45 13.03
N GLU A 310 -12.67 -23.38 13.00
CA GLU A 310 -13.87 -23.31 13.86
C GLU A 310 -13.52 -23.26 15.35
N SER A 311 -12.42 -23.91 15.75
CA SER A 311 -11.95 -23.90 17.14
C SER A 311 -11.55 -22.51 17.62
N VAL A 312 -10.80 -21.75 16.82
CA VAL A 312 -10.38 -20.38 17.15
C VAL A 312 -11.57 -19.44 17.17
N ILE A 313 -12.48 -19.55 16.20
CA ILE A 313 -13.73 -18.78 16.18
C ILE A 313 -14.60 -19.12 17.41
N GLY A 314 -14.68 -20.40 17.77
CA GLY A 314 -15.35 -20.86 18.98
C GLY A 314 -14.78 -20.22 20.24
N ASN A 315 -13.45 -20.20 20.39
CA ASN A 315 -12.78 -19.56 21.54
C ASN A 315 -13.12 -18.06 21.64
N LEU A 316 -13.04 -17.32 20.52
CA LEU A 316 -13.38 -15.89 20.47
C LEU A 316 -14.84 -15.65 20.88
N ASN A 317 -15.77 -16.47 20.38
CA ASN A 317 -17.19 -16.37 20.71
C ASN A 317 -17.50 -16.67 22.18
N ILE A 318 -16.91 -17.72 22.74
CA ILE A 318 -17.09 -18.10 24.15
C ILE A 318 -16.59 -16.98 25.07
N LEU A 319 -15.43 -16.41 24.75
CA LEU A 319 -14.83 -15.29 25.49
C LEU A 319 -15.48 -13.94 25.19
N LYS A 320 -16.42 -13.88 24.23
CA LYS A 320 -17.08 -12.66 23.77
C LYS A 320 -16.11 -11.58 23.27
N ILE A 321 -14.99 -12.00 22.68
CA ILE A 321 -14.01 -11.10 22.07
C ILE A 321 -14.52 -10.72 20.67
N PRO A 322 -14.80 -9.44 20.40
CA PRO A 322 -15.16 -8.99 19.05
C PRO A 322 -14.02 -9.28 18.08
N TYR A 323 -14.35 -9.71 16.86
CA TYR A 323 -13.34 -9.93 15.83
C TYR A 323 -13.77 -9.44 14.44
N LYS A 324 -12.78 -9.18 13.59
CA LYS A 324 -12.97 -8.89 12.15
C LYS A 324 -12.03 -9.74 11.30
N ARG A 325 -12.41 -9.96 10.05
CA ARG A 325 -11.66 -10.83 9.13
C ARG A 325 -11.42 -10.15 7.80
N THR A 326 -10.20 -10.20 7.28
CA THR A 326 -9.87 -9.56 6.00
C THR A 326 -10.62 -10.18 4.82
N ASP A 327 -10.97 -11.47 4.88
CA ASP A 327 -11.73 -12.13 3.82
C ASP A 327 -13.21 -11.72 3.75
N GLN A 328 -13.73 -11.06 4.78
CA GLN A 328 -15.11 -10.59 4.86
C GLN A 328 -15.19 -9.05 4.84
N ASP A 329 -14.30 -8.40 5.56
CA ASP A 329 -14.27 -6.95 5.76
C ASP A 329 -13.27 -6.23 4.82
N PHE A 330 -12.53 -6.97 3.99
CA PHE A 330 -11.40 -6.48 3.20
C PHE A 330 -10.33 -5.83 4.10
N THR A 331 -9.70 -4.74 3.65
CA THR A 331 -8.72 -4.01 4.45
C THR A 331 -9.38 -3.35 5.65
N ILE A 332 -8.93 -3.71 6.86
CA ILE A 332 -9.47 -3.22 8.14
C ILE A 332 -8.52 -2.19 8.72
N ALA A 333 -9.04 -1.07 9.23
CA ALA A 333 -8.18 -0.04 9.83
C ALA A 333 -8.78 0.56 11.11
N TYR A 334 -7.90 0.86 12.08
CA TYR A 334 -8.26 1.46 13.38
C TYR A 334 -7.41 2.68 13.66
N ILE A 335 -8.07 3.75 14.09
CA ILE A 335 -7.41 4.92 14.66
C ILE A 335 -6.86 4.55 16.04
N LEU A 336 -5.63 4.98 16.34
CA LEU A 336 -4.98 4.79 17.64
C LEU A 336 -5.32 5.93 18.60
#